data_AF-A0A425VTH8-F1
#
_entry.id   AF-A0A425VTH8-F1
#
_cell.length_a   1.000
_cell.length_b   1.000
_cell.length_c   1.000
_cell.angle_alpha   90.00
_cell.angle_beta   90.00
_cell.angle_gamma   90.00
#
_symmetry.space_group_name_H-M   'P 1'
#
loop_
_entity.id
_entity.type
_entity.pdbx_description
1 polymer ?
#
loop_
_entity_poly.entity_id
_entity_poly.type
_entity_poly.pdbx_seq_one_letter_code
_entity_poly.pdbx_strand_id
1 'polypeptide(L)'
;HEELLVLIEKLADIHAGLFNYERTLTQEDLVRFMQVEYGRVGADTHLTPREVIRDFVEMLDILSQNPSLTIDNLLSSDQLNAPVQSAVEEREASANRSKGVTVPATQTRRDDDFTEFSI
;
A
#
# COMPACT_ATOMS: atom_id res chain seq x y z
N HIS A 1 -6.97 6.08 -16.00
CA HIS A 1 -7.16 5.76 -14.56
C HIS A 1 -8.53 6.20 -14.06
N GLU A 2 -9.59 5.92 -14.81
CA GLU A 2 -10.95 6.31 -14.42
C GLU A 2 -11.48 5.43 -13.28
N GLU A 3 -11.10 4.14 -13.27
CA GLU A 3 -11.51 3.20 -12.22
C GLU A 3 -11.05 3.63 -10.82
N LEU A 4 -9.83 4.17 -10.70
CA LEU A 4 -9.28 4.61 -9.42
C LEU A 4 -9.94 5.91 -8.96
N LEU A 5 -10.29 6.81 -9.88
CA LEU A 5 -11.08 8.00 -9.58
C LEU A 5 -12.47 7.64 -9.05
N VAL A 6 -13.16 6.71 -9.73
CA VAL A 6 -14.47 6.19 -9.27
C VAL A 6 -14.35 5.49 -7.92
N LEU A 7 -13.24 4.79 -7.66
CA LEU A 7 -12.99 4.15 -6.37
C LEU A 7 -12.89 5.18 -5.25
N ILE A 8 -12.04 6.20 -5.39
CA ILE A 8 -11.87 7.23 -4.35
C ILE A 8 -13.13 8.08 -4.16
N GLU A 9 -13.91 8.30 -5.23
CA GLU A 9 -15.22 8.96 -5.12
C GLU A 9 -16.17 8.16 -4.22
N LYS A 10 -16.31 6.86 -4.47
CA LYS A 10 -17.14 5.99 -3.62
C LYS A 10 -16.61 5.90 -2.19
N LEU A 11 -15.29 5.90 -2.01
CA LEU A 11 -14.68 5.91 -0.68
C LEU A 11 -15.02 7.19 0.09
N ALA A 12 -15.00 8.35 -0.57
CA ALA A 12 -15.39 9.61 0.06
C ALA A 12 -16.86 9.59 0.54
N ASP A 13 -17.75 9.05 -0.28
CA ASP A 13 -19.17 8.93 0.06
C ASP A 13 -19.39 7.93 1.21
N ILE A 14 -18.70 6.78 1.20
CA ILE A 14 -18.75 5.78 2.28
C ILE A 14 -18.24 6.38 3.59
N HIS A 15 -17.11 7.09 3.53
CA HIS A 15 -16.51 7.73 4.71
C HIS A 15 -17.45 8.79 5.30
N ALA A 16 -17.99 9.68 4.47
CA ALA A 16 -18.99 10.67 4.88
C ALA A 16 -20.22 10.02 5.54
N GLY A 17 -20.73 8.93 4.94
CA GLY A 17 -21.84 8.16 5.49
C GLY A 17 -21.53 7.49 6.83
N LEU A 18 -20.31 6.97 7.02
CA LEU A 18 -19.88 6.29 8.26
C LEU A 18 -19.68 7.26 9.42
N PHE A 19 -19.19 8.47 9.14
CA PHE A 19 -18.87 9.49 10.14
C PHE A 19 -19.94 10.60 10.26
N ASN A 20 -21.07 10.46 9.56
CA ASN A 20 -22.23 11.35 9.63
C ASN A 20 -21.91 12.84 9.30
N TYR A 21 -21.03 13.09 8.34
CA TYR A 21 -20.79 14.45 7.82
C TYR A 21 -21.14 14.54 6.33
N GLU A 22 -21.35 15.75 5.83
CA GLU A 22 -21.58 15.99 4.40
C GLU A 22 -20.25 16.02 3.66
N ARG A 23 -20.13 15.23 2.60
CA ARG A 23 -18.93 15.24 1.75
C ARG A 23 -18.71 16.65 1.19
N THR A 24 -17.59 17.26 1.55
CA THR A 24 -17.16 18.59 1.08
C THR A 24 -16.27 18.54 -0.16
N LEU A 25 -15.71 17.36 -0.48
CA LEU A 25 -14.79 17.18 -1.60
C LEU A 25 -15.51 17.15 -2.94
N THR A 26 -15.11 18.04 -3.85
CA THR A 26 -15.60 18.09 -5.24
C THR A 26 -14.88 17.06 -6.12
N GLN A 27 -15.36 16.86 -7.34
CA GLN A 27 -14.68 15.99 -8.30
C GLN A 27 -13.29 16.55 -8.71
N GLU A 28 -13.15 17.87 -8.77
CA GLU A 28 -11.88 18.54 -9.07
C GLU A 28 -10.83 18.25 -7.99
N ASP A 29 -11.25 18.23 -6.72
CA ASP A 29 -10.40 17.89 -5.58
C ASP A 29 -9.87 16.45 -5.67
N LEU A 30 -10.74 15.50 -6.06
CA LEU A 30 -10.35 14.10 -6.25
C LEU A 30 -9.34 13.93 -7.39
N VAL A 31 -9.57 14.62 -8.52
CA VAL A 31 -8.62 14.62 -9.65
C VAL A 31 -7.28 15.22 -9.22
N ARG A 32 -7.31 16.28 -8.41
CA ARG A 32 -6.09 16.94 -7.94
C ARG A 32 -5.30 16.07 -6.97
N PHE A 33 -5.97 15.39 -6.03
CA PHE A 33 -5.34 14.36 -5.20
C PHE A 33 -4.61 13.32 -6.07
N MET A 34 -5.29 12.79 -7.08
CA MET A 34 -4.70 11.80 -7.98
C MET A 34 -3.46 12.35 -8.71
N GLN A 35 -3.51 13.57 -9.22
CA GLN A 35 -2.37 14.21 -9.89
C GLN A 35 -1.15 14.35 -8.96
N VAL A 36 -1.38 14.71 -7.69
CA VAL A 36 -0.32 14.80 -6.67
C VAL A 36 0.28 13.42 -6.41
N GLU A 37 -0.55 12.40 -6.22
CA GLU A 37 -0.09 11.04 -5.96
C GLU A 37 0.68 10.44 -7.16
N TYR A 38 0.21 10.66 -8.39
CA TYR A 38 0.95 10.30 -9.61
C TYR A 38 2.30 11.04 -9.74
N GLY A 39 2.36 12.30 -9.31
CA GLY A 39 3.59 13.11 -9.37
C GLY A 39 4.61 12.74 -8.29
N ARG A 40 4.14 12.26 -7.14
CA ARG A 40 4.95 11.82 -5.99
C ARG A 40 5.67 10.51 -6.27
N VAL A 41 4.96 9.57 -6.88
CA VAL A 41 5.52 8.28 -7.25
C VAL A 41 6.27 8.43 -8.56
N GLY A 42 7.53 8.85 -8.50
CA GLY A 42 8.40 8.85 -9.67
C GLY A 42 8.36 7.48 -10.37
N ALA A 43 8.01 7.50 -11.66
CA ALA A 43 8.09 6.40 -12.64
C ALA A 43 8.02 4.96 -12.08
N ASP A 44 6.85 4.34 -12.25
CA ASP A 44 6.61 2.90 -12.35
C ASP A 44 6.72 2.00 -11.10
N THR A 45 7.13 2.49 -9.92
CA THR A 45 7.50 1.55 -8.83
C THR A 45 6.64 1.55 -7.54
N HIS A 46 5.87 2.60 -7.21
CA HIS A 46 5.14 2.65 -5.91
C HIS A 46 3.76 3.33 -5.94
N LEU A 47 3.01 3.23 -7.05
CA LEU A 47 1.61 3.66 -7.07
C LEU A 47 0.74 2.42 -7.08
N THR A 48 0.82 1.65 -6.01
CA THR A 48 -0.06 0.50 -5.87
C THR A 48 -1.46 0.99 -5.50
N PRO A 49 -2.53 0.32 -5.98
CA PRO A 49 -3.89 0.65 -5.56
C PRO A 49 -4.05 0.68 -4.03
N ARG A 50 -3.28 -0.14 -3.31
CA ARG A 50 -3.25 -0.19 -1.85
C ARG A 50 -2.76 1.12 -1.22
N GLU A 51 -1.70 1.72 -1.76
CA GLU A 51 -1.14 2.98 -1.25
C GLU A 51 -2.12 4.12 -1.51
N VAL A 52 -2.67 4.20 -2.71
CA VAL A 52 -3.64 5.25 -3.06
C VAL A 52 -4.86 5.21 -2.14
N ILE A 53 -5.40 4.03 -1.84
CA ILE A 53 -6.54 3.89 -0.92
C ILE A 53 -6.14 4.33 0.50
N ARG A 54 -4.97 3.90 1.00
CA ARG A 54 -4.49 4.26 2.34
C ARG A 54 -4.34 5.77 2.49
N ASP A 55 -3.61 6.39 1.56
CA ASP A 55 -3.27 7.80 1.63
C ASP A 55 -4.53 8.66 1.43
N PHE A 56 -5.49 8.18 0.63
CA PHE A 56 -6.79 8.83 0.48
C PHE A 56 -7.64 8.77 1.75
N VAL A 57 -7.72 7.62 2.42
CA VAL A 57 -8.49 7.49 3.67
C VAL A 57 -7.85 8.33 4.79
N GLU A 58 -6.53 8.36 4.88
CA GLU A 58 -5.81 9.20 5.85
C GLU A 58 -6.11 10.70 5.62
N MET A 59 -6.16 11.12 4.35
CA MET A 59 -6.59 12.47 3.98
C MET A 59 -8.03 12.77 4.45
N LEU A 60 -8.97 11.84 4.25
CA LEU A 60 -10.37 11.98 4.67
C LEU A 60 -10.49 12.07 6.19
N ASP A 61 -9.75 11.24 6.93
CA ASP A 61 -9.70 11.28 8.39
C ASP A 61 -9.24 12.67 8.88
N ILE A 62 -8.15 13.19 8.33
CA ILE A 62 -7.63 14.52 8.69
C ILE A 62 -8.66 15.63 8.40
N LEU A 63 -9.27 15.62 7.22
CA LEU A 63 -10.26 16.62 6.81
C LEU A 63 -11.53 16.55 7.69
N SER A 64 -11.98 15.34 8.03
CA SER A 64 -13.15 15.16 8.91
C SER A 64 -12.90 15.68 10.33
N GLN A 65 -11.68 15.56 10.83
CA GLN A 65 -11.28 16.08 12.15
C GLN A 65 -11.08 17.60 12.15
N ASN A 66 -10.73 18.19 11.00
CA ASN A 66 -10.38 19.60 10.86
C ASN A 66 -11.23 20.28 9.77
N PRO A 67 -12.50 20.62 10.04
CA PRO A 67 -13.42 21.14 9.04
C PRO A 67 -13.03 22.51 8.45
N SER A 68 -12.12 23.25 9.10
CA SER A 68 -11.55 24.50 8.59
C SER A 68 -10.39 24.29 7.61
N LEU A 69 -9.89 23.05 7.48
CA LEU A 69 -8.76 22.70 6.66
C LEU A 69 -9.25 22.34 5.25
N THR A 70 -8.65 22.94 4.23
CA THR A 70 -8.97 22.66 2.83
C THR A 70 -8.02 21.62 2.26
N ILE A 71 -8.48 20.87 1.27
CA ILE A 71 -7.64 19.89 0.57
C ILE A 71 -6.40 20.55 -0.05
N ASP A 72 -6.51 21.76 -0.59
CA ASP A 72 -5.37 22.53 -1.10
C ASP A 72 -4.26 22.70 -0.07
N ASN A 73 -4.64 23.07 1.15
CA ASN A 73 -3.70 23.26 2.23
C ASN A 73 -3.08 21.92 2.66
N LEU A 74 -3.87 20.84 2.64
CA LEU A 74 -3.40 19.50 3.01
C LEU A 74 -2.41 18.93 2.00
N LEU A 75 -2.74 18.98 0.71
CA LEU A 75 -1.90 18.48 -0.39
C LEU A 75 -0.62 19.30 -0.56
N SER A 76 -0.64 20.59 -0.17
CA SER A 76 0.56 21.43 -0.14
C SER A 76 1.42 21.20 1.10
N SER A 77 0.90 20.51 2.12
CA SER A 77 1.60 20.26 3.38
C SER A 77 2.37 18.94 3.34
N ASP A 78 3.52 18.92 4.01
CA ASP A 78 4.43 17.75 4.04
C ASP A 78 3.84 16.53 4.78
N GLN A 79 2.64 16.65 5.38
CA GLN A 79 2.03 15.57 6.16
C GLN A 79 1.65 14.34 5.34
N LEU A 80 1.40 14.52 4.04
CA LEU A 80 1.15 13.43 3.09
C LEU A 80 2.47 12.99 2.41
N ASN A 81 3.59 13.62 2.75
CA ASN A 81 4.87 13.54 2.05
C ASN A 81 5.87 12.54 2.65
N ALA A 82 5.59 12.04 3.86
CA ALA A 82 6.40 11.01 4.48
C ALA A 82 6.07 9.63 3.88
N PRO A 83 7.03 8.90 3.28
CA PRO A 83 6.81 7.52 2.87
C PRO A 83 6.50 6.70 4.13
N VAL A 84 5.27 6.23 4.25
CA VAL A 84 4.90 5.27 5.29
C VAL A 84 5.53 3.94 4.89
N GLN A 85 6.74 3.65 5.38
CA GLN A 85 7.42 2.38 5.16
C GLN A 85 6.50 1.25 5.62
N SER A 86 5.82 0.61 4.66
CA SER A 86 4.98 -0.53 4.98
C SER A 86 5.90 -1.70 5.29
N ALA A 87 5.74 -2.31 6.46
CA ALA A 87 6.52 -3.48 6.91
C ALA A 87 6.39 -4.73 5.99
N VAL A 88 5.67 -4.60 4.87
CA VAL A 88 5.49 -5.65 3.86
C VAL A 88 6.74 -5.79 2.98
N GLU A 89 7.54 -4.73 2.79
CA GLU A 89 8.78 -4.79 1.98
C GLU A 89 9.93 -5.54 2.68
N GLU A 90 9.92 -5.65 4.01
CA GLU A 90 11.01 -6.31 4.75
C GLU A 90 10.95 -7.85 4.64
N ARG A 91 9.79 -8.41 4.31
CA ARG A 91 9.60 -9.87 4.16
C ARG A 91 10.19 -10.44 2.86
N GLU A 92 10.29 -9.64 1.80
CA GLU A 92 10.84 -10.11 0.53
C GLU A 92 12.38 -10.03 0.48
N ALA A 93 12.98 -9.06 1.19
CA ALA A 93 14.43 -8.90 1.26
C ALA A 93 15.16 -10.00 2.07
N SER A 94 14.45 -10.68 2.99
CA SER A 94 15.02 -11.74 3.84
C SER A 94 15.06 -13.12 3.17
N ALA A 95 14.22 -13.37 2.16
CA ALA A 95 14.09 -14.68 1.52
C ALA A 95 15.25 -15.04 0.57
N ASN A 96 16.08 -14.09 0.15
CA ASN A 96 17.14 -14.34 -0.83
C ASN A 96 18.56 -14.46 -0.23
N ARG A 97 18.71 -14.51 1.11
CA ARG A 97 20.03 -14.63 1.76
C ARG A 97 20.51 -16.07 1.98
N SER A 98 19.76 -17.07 1.53
CA SER A 98 20.00 -18.51 1.82
C SER A 98 20.42 -19.33 0.60
N LYS A 99 21.30 -18.81 -0.27
CA LYS A 99 22.02 -19.63 -1.26
C LYS A 99 23.53 -19.40 -1.13
N GLY A 100 24.14 -20.08 -0.17
CA GLY A 100 25.57 -20.01 0.04
C GLY A 100 26.04 -20.84 1.22
N VAL A 101 25.76 -22.15 1.22
CA VAL A 101 26.51 -23.08 2.08
C VAL A 101 27.05 -24.20 1.22
N THR A 102 28.33 -24.06 0.89
CA THR A 102 29.23 -25.10 0.41
C THR A 102 29.26 -26.23 1.44
N VAL A 103 28.89 -27.45 1.05
CA VAL A 103 29.12 -28.67 1.84
C VAL A 103 30.29 -29.45 1.24
N PRO A 104 31.38 -29.71 1.98
CA PRO A 104 32.40 -30.65 1.57
C PRO A 104 31.95 -32.09 1.87
N ALA A 105 32.38 -33.01 1.01
CA ALA A 105 32.06 -34.43 1.06
C ALA A 105 32.55 -35.12 2.34
N THR A 106 31.74 -36.02 2.90
CA THR A 106 32.24 -37.20 3.63
C THR A 106 31.27 -38.35 3.43
N GLN A 107 31.85 -39.46 2.97
CA GLN A 107 31.26 -40.70 2.52
C GLN A 107 30.92 -41.57 3.73
N THR A 108 29.64 -41.94 3.92
CA THR A 108 29.25 -43.07 4.77
C THR A 108 28.17 -43.89 4.07
N ARG A 109 28.62 -45.08 3.68
CA ARG A 109 27.94 -46.36 3.43
C ARG A 109 26.42 -46.38 3.22
N ARG A 110 26.07 -46.87 2.02
CA ARG A 110 24.84 -47.60 1.69
C ARG A 110 24.67 -48.76 2.67
N ASP A 111 23.45 -48.98 3.14
CA ASP A 111 22.73 -50.27 3.12
C ASP A 111 21.25 -49.99 3.44
N ASP A 112 20.40 -50.31 2.45
CA ASP A 112 19.00 -50.76 2.46
C ASP A 112 18.04 -50.32 3.59
N ASP A 113 17.01 -49.52 3.24
CA ASP A 113 15.62 -49.79 3.64
C ASP A 113 14.61 -49.02 2.77
N PHE A 114 14.27 -49.57 1.60
CA PHE A 114 13.20 -49.10 0.71
C PHE A 114 12.13 -50.18 0.63
N THR A 115 11.39 -50.39 1.72
CA THR A 115 10.12 -51.13 1.79
C THR A 115 9.43 -50.59 3.04
N GLU A 116 8.30 -49.89 3.03
CA GLU A 116 6.98 -50.37 2.63
C GLU A 116 5.97 -49.23 2.94
N PHE A 117 5.22 -48.76 1.94
CA PHE A 117 3.97 -48.02 2.18
C PHE A 117 2.84 -49.01 1.91
N SER A 118 2.22 -49.53 2.97
CA SER A 118 0.99 -50.33 2.87
C SER A 118 -0.23 -49.39 2.83
N ILE A 119 -1.08 -49.63 1.81
CA ILE A 119 -2.42 -49.04 1.57
C ILE A 119 -3.41 -49.53 2.62
#